data_AF-K9WBX5-F1
#
_entry.id   AF-K9WBX5-F1
#
_cell.length_a   1.000
_cell.length_b   1.000
_cell.length_c   1.000
_cell.angle_alpha   90.00
_cell.angle_beta   90.00
_cell.angle_gamma   90.00
#
_symmetry.space_group_name_H-M   'P 1'
#
loop_
_entity.id
_entity.type
_entity.pdbx_description
1 polymer ?
#
loop_
_entity_poly.entity_id
_entity_poly.type
_entity_poly.pdbx_seq_one_letter_code
_entity_poly.pdbx_strand_id
1 'polypeptide(L)' 'MLDFVDIQRGLAVASITVEIPDAQLQKLQQLAQENGISLEDLLRASIEDWLSYPKSEFVQASSYVLKKNAQLYRRLA' A
#
# COMPACT_ATOMS: atom_id res chain seq x y z
N MET A 1 27.18 3.93 -27.39
CA MET A 1 27.13 4.93 -26.30
C MET A 1 25.83 4.65 -25.57
N LEU A 2 25.88 3.92 -24.46
CA LEU A 2 24.70 3.64 -23.65
C LEU A 2 24.40 4.89 -22.83
N ASP A 3 23.16 5.37 -22.89
CA ASP A 3 22.70 6.56 -22.19
C ASP A 3 22.94 6.42 -20.68
N PHE A 4 23.61 7.42 -20.11
CA PHE A 4 23.96 7.54 -18.69
C PHE A 4 22.74 7.45 -17.75
N VAL A 5 21.52 7.59 -18.28
CA VAL A 5 20.25 7.54 -17.55
C VAL A 5 19.85 6.12 -17.13
N ASP A 6 20.33 5.07 -17.80
CA ASP A 6 19.90 3.69 -17.52
C ASP A 6 20.60 3.08 -16.27
N ILE A 7 21.79 3.58 -15.92
CA ILE A 7 22.61 3.06 -14.81
C ILE A 7 22.11 3.55 -13.43
N GLN A 8 21.29 4.60 -13.36
CA GLN A 8 20.78 5.16 -12.09
C GLN A 8 19.42 4.59 -11.64
N ARG A 9 18.73 3.79 -12.46
CA ARG A 9 17.42 3.21 -12.11
C ARG A 9 17.47 2.05 -11.12
N GLY A 10 18.65 1.57 -10.76
CA GLY A 10 18.82 0.44 -9.83
C GLY A 10 18.75 0.76 -8.34
N LEU A 11 18.88 2.03 -7.92
CA LEU A 11 19.07 2.40 -6.49
C LEU A 11 18.51 3.80 -6.13
N ALA A 12 17.38 4.23 -6.72
CA ALA A 12 16.80 5.53 -6.39
C ALA A 12 16.13 5.50 -5.00
N VAL A 13 16.84 5.96 -3.97
CA VAL A 13 16.27 6.22 -2.64
C VAL A 13 15.64 7.61 -2.64
N ALA A 14 14.35 7.69 -2.36
CA ALA A 14 13.62 8.94 -2.20
C ALA A 14 13.26 9.18 -0.72
N SER A 15 13.34 10.43 -0.28
CA SER A 15 12.89 10.84 1.05
C SER A 15 11.83 11.94 0.92
N ILE A 16 10.89 11.95 1.85
CA ILE A 16 9.84 12.96 1.95
C ILE A 16 9.72 13.40 3.41
N THR A 17 9.41 14.67 3.63
CA THR A 17 9.07 15.19 4.97
C THR A 17 7.56 15.41 5.04
N VAL A 18 6.93 14.88 6.09
CA VAL A 18 5.50 14.99 6.31
C VAL A 18 5.28 15.62 7.68
N GLU A 19 4.52 16.71 7.72
CA GLU A 19 4.08 17.30 8.98
C GLU A 19 2.91 16.49 9.54
N ILE A 20 3.06 16.00 10.77
CA ILE A 20 2.00 15.30 11.49
C ILE A 20 1.87 15.89 12.89
N PRO A 21 0.67 15.87 13.50
CA PRO A 21 0.50 16.28 14.88
C PRO A 21 1.35 15.42 15.83
N ASP A 22 1.93 16.02 16.87
CA ASP A 22 2.77 15.32 17.86
C ASP A 22 2.08 14.11 18.49
N ALA A 23 0.77 14.21 18.74
CA ALA A 23 -0.02 13.11 19.29
C ALA A 23 -0.07 11.88 18.35
N GLN A 24 0.04 12.08 17.04
CA GLN A 24 0.12 10.98 16.07
C GLN A 24 1.54 10.40 16.02
N LEU A 25 2.57 11.26 16.07
CA LEU A 25 3.96 10.83 16.15
C LEU A 25 4.19 9.92 17.37
N GLN A 26 3.68 10.32 18.55
CA GLN A 26 3.79 9.52 19.78
C GLN A 26 3.16 8.13 19.63
N LYS A 27 1.98 8.03 19.01
CA LYS A 27 1.31 6.74 18.76
C LYS A 27 2.13 5.84 17.83
N LEU A 28 2.70 6.41 16.77
CA LEU A 28 3.54 5.66 15.84
C LEU A 28 4.84 5.19 16.50
N GLN A 29 5.46 6.02 17.36
CA GLN A 29 6.63 5.64 18.13
C GLN A 29 6.33 4.50 19.10
N GLN A 30 5.21 4.56 19.81
CA GLN A 30 4.77 3.48 20.69
C GLN A 30 4.57 2.19 19.90
N LEU A 31 3.90 2.25 18.75
CA LEU A 31 3.68 1.08 17.90
C LEU A 31 5.00 0.49 17.40
N ALA A 32 5.97 1.33 16.99
CA ALA A 32 7.29 0.86 16.57
C ALA A 32 8.03 0.17 17.72
N GLN A 33 7.95 0.74 18.93
CA GLN A 33 8.54 0.18 20.14
C GLN A 33 7.92 -1.18 20.52
N GLU A 34 6.59 -1.29 20.46
CA GLU A 34 5.86 -2.55 20.71
C GLU A 34 6.27 -3.66 19.72
N ASN A 35 6.60 -3.29 18.48
CA ASN A 35 7.07 -4.22 17.44
C ASN A 35 8.60 -4.40 17.43
N GLY A 36 9.34 -3.69 18.29
CA GLY A 36 10.80 -3.78 18.37
C GLY A 36 11.54 -3.29 17.13
N ILE A 37 10.93 -2.42 16.33
CA ILE A 37 11.49 -1.89 15.07
C ILE A 37 11.64 -0.37 15.12
N SER A 38 12.38 0.19 14.16
CA SER A 38 12.48 1.65 14.04
C SER A 38 11.17 2.24 13.51
N LEU A 39 10.91 3.52 13.84
CA LEU A 39 9.78 4.26 13.28
C LEU A 39 9.84 4.31 11.74
N GLU A 40 11.05 4.45 11.18
CA GLU A 40 11.28 4.50 9.74
C GLU A 40 10.93 3.17 9.06
N ASP A 41 11.32 2.04 9.66
CA ASP A 41 10.99 0.72 9.14
C ASP A 41 9.50 0.42 9.24
N LEU A 42 8.87 0.80 10.35
CA LEU A 42 7.42 0.69 10.52
C LEU A 42 6.67 1.46 9.43
N LEU A 43 7.07 2.72 9.20
CA LEU A 43 6.43 3.58 8.21
C LEU A 43 6.67 3.06 6.79
N ARG A 44 7.89 2.61 6.48
CA ARG A 44 8.21 2.01 5.18
C ARG A 44 7.36 0.78 4.91
N ALA A 45 7.33 -0.17 5.85
CA ALA A 45 6.53 -1.39 5.70
C ALA A 45 5.04 -1.07 5.57
N SER A 46 4.54 -0.09 6.32
CA SER A 46 3.14 0.34 6.24
C SER A 46 2.80 0.96 4.88
N ILE A 47 3.71 1.76 4.30
CA ILE A 47 3.54 2.34 2.96
C ILE A 47 3.63 1.27 1.89
N GLU A 48 4.59 0.34 1.99
CA GLU A 48 4.73 -0.80 1.08
C GLU A 48 3.47 -1.68 1.10
N ASP A 49 2.96 -2.02 2.28
CA ASP A 49 1.70 -2.77 2.43
C ASP A 49 0.52 -2.02 1.81
N TRP A 50 0.39 -0.72 2.09
CA TRP A 50 -0.65 0.13 1.53
C TRP A 50 -0.60 0.24 -0.01
N LEU A 51 0.61 0.31 -0.59
CA LEU A 51 0.83 0.34 -2.03
C LEU A 51 0.67 -1.04 -2.67
N SER A 52 0.99 -2.12 -1.95
CA SER A 52 0.85 -3.50 -2.42
C SER A 52 -0.59 -4.00 -2.40
N TYR A 53 -1.47 -3.35 -1.64
CA TYR A 53 -2.86 -3.75 -1.50
C TYR A 53 -3.54 -3.78 -2.88
N PRO A 54 -4.01 -4.95 -3.37
CA PRO A 54 -4.65 -5.07 -4.67
C PRO A 54 -6.09 -4.55 -4.56
N LYS A 55 -6.24 -3.23 -4.42
CA LYS A 55 -7.55 -2.57 -4.46
C LYS A 55 -8.28 -2.86 -5.76
N SER A 56 -7.58 -3.23 -6.84
CA SER A 56 -8.22 -3.59 -8.11
C SER A 56 -8.69 -5.04 -8.14
N GLU A 57 -7.91 -6.03 -7.70
CA GLU A 57 -8.26 -7.45 -7.89
C GLU A 57 -9.41 -7.88 -6.99
N PHE A 58 -9.41 -7.48 -5.71
CA PHE A 58 -10.52 -7.79 -4.81
C PHE A 58 -11.82 -7.08 -5.25
N VAL A 59 -11.73 -5.81 -5.65
CA VAL A 59 -12.89 -5.05 -6.15
C VAL A 59 -13.39 -5.61 -7.48
N GLN A 60 -12.50 -6.04 -8.37
CA GLN A 60 -12.88 -6.67 -9.64
C GLN A 60 -13.51 -8.05 -9.43
N ALA A 61 -12.93 -8.89 -8.57
CA ALA A 61 -13.45 -10.22 -8.27
C ALA A 61 -14.83 -10.13 -7.59
N SER A 62 -14.99 -9.26 -6.60
CA SER A 62 -16.27 -9.02 -5.94
C SER A 62 -17.32 -8.46 -6.90
N SER A 63 -16.95 -7.49 -7.74
CA SER A 63 -17.85 -6.97 -8.78
C SER A 63 -18.27 -8.03 -9.80
N TYR A 64 -17.34 -8.90 -10.19
CA TYR A 64 -17.62 -10.01 -11.12
C TYR A 64 -18.59 -11.02 -10.52
N VAL A 65 -18.37 -11.45 -9.27
CA VAL A 65 -19.25 -12.38 -8.55
C VAL A 65 -20.66 -11.80 -8.37
N LEU A 66 -20.77 -10.54 -7.94
CA LEU A 66 -22.07 -9.87 -7.80
C LEU A 66 -22.83 -9.76 -9.13
N LYS A 67 -22.12 -9.42 -10.22
CA LYS A 67 -22.70 -9.37 -11.57
C LYS A 67 -23.20 -10.74 -12.03
N LYS A 68 -22.43 -11.81 -11.79
CA LYS A 68 -22.83 -13.18 -12.16
C LYS A 68 -24.04 -13.65 -11.35
N ASN A 69 -24.08 -13.40 -10.05
CA ASN A 69 -25.24 -13.73 -9.22
C ASN A 69 -26.50 -12.99 -9.67
N ALA A 70 -26.41 -11.69 -9.92
CA ALA A 70 -27.54 -10.92 -10.44
C ALA A 70 -28.06 -11.47 -11.78
N GLN A 71 -27.16 -11.94 -12.67
CA GLN A 71 -27.53 -12.58 -13.93
C GLN A 71 -28.18 -13.96 -13.73
N LEU A 72 -27.71 -14.76 -12.77
CA LEU A 72 -28.29 -16.05 -12.45
C LEU A 72 -29.69 -15.90 -11.88
N TYR A 73 -29.89 -14.99 -10.92
CA TYR A 73 -31.21 -14.73 -10.35
C TYR A 73 -32.22 -14.24 -11.39
N ARG A 74 -31.81 -13.44 -12.39
CA ARG A 74 -32.68 -13.02 -13.49
C ARG A 74 -33.12 -14.15 -14.42
N ARG A 75 -32.37 -15.25 -14.48
CA ARG A 75 -32.66 -16.39 -15.37
C ARG A 75 -33.50 -17.48 -14.71
N LEU A 76 -33.62 -17.41 -13.38
CA LEU A 76 -34.34 -18.38 -12.55
C LEU A 76 -35.73 -17.86 -12.13
N ALA A 77 -36.13 -16.67 -12.59
CA ALA A 77 -37.41 -16.03 -12.32
C ALA A 77 -38.24 -15.91 -13.61
#